data_AF-A0AAU4MIN2-F1
#
_entry.id   AF-A0AAU4MIN2-F1
#
_cell.length_a   1.000
_cell.length_b   1.000
_cell.length_c   1.000
_cell.angle_alpha   90.00
_cell.angle_beta   90.00
_cell.angle_gamma   90.00
#
_symmetry.space_group_name_H-M   'P 1'
#
loop_
_entity.id
_entity.type
_entity.pdbx_description
1 polymer ?
#
loop_
_entity_poly.entity_id
_entity_poly.type
_entity_poly.pdbx_seq_one_letter_code
_entity_poly.pdbx_strand_id
1 'polypeptide(L)'
;MTLLATLLGLLRLLTGELLTGSAGLTAVAAAAALVLLSGVAAGALATGRLLGARAPATVRAATLRRRAFRTAFLPQRDPDARGRRRPRAPGAAPTAA
;
A
#
# COMPACT_ATOMS: atom_id res chain seq x y z
N MET A 1 29.78 9.26 -0.32
CA MET A 1 30.76 10.02 0.50
C MET A 1 30.10 10.69 1.70
N THR A 2 29.00 11.43 1.50
CA THR A 2 28.24 12.08 2.59
C THR A 2 27.67 11.10 3.61
N LEU A 3 27.04 10.01 3.18
CA LEU A 3 26.44 8.99 4.05
C LEU A 3 27.47 8.28 4.96
N LEU A 4 28.66 8.03 4.41
CA LEU A 4 29.75 7.38 5.12
C LEU A 4 30.41 8.34 6.12
N ALA A 5 30.53 9.62 5.76
CA ALA A 5 30.97 10.67 6.67
C ALA A 5 29.96 10.92 7.81
N THR A 6 28.66 10.89 7.53
CA THR A 6 27.62 11.00 8.57
C THR A 6 27.62 9.79 9.51
N LEU A 7 27.86 8.58 8.99
CA LEU A 7 27.92 7.36 9.80
C LEU A 7 29.15 7.37 10.71
N LEU A 8 30.31 7.76 10.18
CA LEU A 8 31.55 7.91 10.96
C LEU A 8 31.47 9.04 11.99
N GLY A 9 30.81 10.15 11.65
CA GLY A 9 30.55 11.25 12.59
C GLY A 9 29.65 10.82 13.75
N LEU A 10 28.57 10.07 13.45
CA LEU A 10 27.69 9.48 14.45
C LEU A 10 28.42 8.46 15.33
N LEU A 11 29.24 7.59 14.74
CA LEU A 11 30.03 6.61 15.47
C LEU A 11 31.00 7.30 16.45
N ARG A 12 31.71 8.33 15.97
CA ARG A 12 32.67 9.10 16.77
C ARG A 12 32.01 9.88 17.89
N LEU A 13 30.81 10.42 17.66
CA LEU A 13 29.98 11.05 18.69
C LEU A 13 29.55 10.02 19.75
N LEU A 14 29.10 8.83 19.33
CA LEU A 14 28.70 7.74 20.24
C LEU A 14 29.86 7.19 21.08
N THR A 15 31.07 7.08 20.51
CA THR A 15 32.23 6.44 21.17
C THR A 15 33.15 7.41 21.93
N GLY A 16 33.09 8.71 21.64
CA GLY A 16 34.11 9.68 22.07
C GLY A 16 33.68 10.74 23.09
N GLU A 17 32.56 11.44 22.86
CA GLU A 17 32.17 12.60 23.70
C GLU A 17 31.01 12.32 24.65
N LEU A 18 30.24 11.26 24.39
CA LEU A 18 28.96 11.03 25.05
C LEU A 18 29.03 10.14 26.31
N LEU A 19 30.19 9.53 26.54
CA LEU A 19 30.40 8.58 27.65
C LEU A 19 31.05 9.20 28.88
N THR A 20 31.47 10.47 28.81
CA THR A 20 32.22 11.15 29.87
C THR A 20 31.38 12.10 30.72
N GLY A 21 30.11 12.36 30.37
CA GLY A 21 29.21 13.25 31.13
C GLY A 21 27.73 12.90 31.01
N SER A 22 26.92 13.32 32.00
CA SER A 22 25.47 13.04 32.08
C SER A 22 24.67 13.52 30.86
N ALA A 23 25.11 14.61 30.22
CA ALA A 23 24.55 15.13 28.98
C ALA A 23 24.72 14.18 27.78
N GLY A 24 25.69 13.26 27.86
CA GLY A 24 25.88 12.29 26.81
C GLY A 24 24.92 11.11 26.91
N LEU A 25 24.72 10.56 28.10
CA LEU A 25 23.69 9.52 28.31
C LEU A 25 22.30 9.97 27.82
N THR A 26 21.93 11.23 28.05
CA THR A 26 20.66 11.78 27.55
C THR A 26 20.63 11.91 26.03
N ALA A 27 21.73 12.28 25.39
CA ALA A 27 21.83 12.34 23.93
C ALA A 27 21.80 10.95 23.29
N VAL A 28 22.43 9.92 23.88
CA VAL A 28 22.31 8.53 23.43
C VAL A 28 20.85 8.07 23.54
N ALA A 29 20.21 8.34 24.67
CA ALA A 29 18.81 7.99 24.89
C ALA A 29 17.88 8.70 23.88
N ALA A 30 18.11 9.98 23.59
CA ALA A 30 17.35 10.73 22.60
C ALA A 30 17.54 10.18 21.18
N ALA A 31 18.78 9.85 20.80
CA ALA A 31 19.08 9.23 19.51
C ALA A 31 18.42 7.85 19.38
N ALA A 32 18.48 7.01 20.41
CA ALA A 32 17.81 5.72 20.44
C ALA A 32 16.29 5.86 20.31
N ALA A 33 15.68 6.82 21.01
CA ALA A 33 14.25 7.12 20.91
C ALA A 33 13.86 7.56 19.50
N LEU A 34 14.65 8.43 18.87
CA LEU A 34 14.43 8.87 17.49
C LEU A 34 14.49 7.70 16.50
N VAL A 35 15.47 6.80 16.65
CA VAL A 35 15.58 5.60 15.81
C VAL A 35 14.35 4.72 15.98
N LEU A 36 13.93 4.46 17.22
CA LEU A 36 12.72 3.66 17.50
C LEU A 36 11.47 4.29 16.89
N LEU A 37 11.24 5.59 17.11
CA LEU A 37 10.09 6.30 16.53
C LEU A 37 10.12 6.26 15.00
N SER A 38 11.27 6.46 14.39
CA SER A 38 11.42 6.40 12.93
C SER A 38 11.11 5.01 12.37
N GLY A 39 11.54 3.95 13.07
CA GLY A 39 11.24 2.57 12.70
C GLY A 39 9.74 2.27 12.80
N VAL A 40 9.08 2.71 13.88
CA VAL A 40 7.63 2.56 14.05
C VAL A 40 6.87 3.32 12.96
N ALA A 41 7.24 4.57 12.67
CA ALA A 41 6.60 5.37 11.63
C ALA A 41 6.77 4.74 10.24
N ALA A 42 7.98 4.28 9.89
CA ALA A 42 8.24 3.59 8.64
C ALA A 42 7.45 2.28 8.52
N GLY A 43 7.39 1.49 9.60
CA GLY A 43 6.60 0.26 9.66
C GLY A 43 5.09 0.52 9.49
N ALA A 44 4.57 1.56 10.15
CA ALA A 44 3.16 1.97 10.02
C ALA A 44 2.84 2.43 8.59
N LEU A 45 3.73 3.19 7.95
CA LEU A 45 3.56 3.62 6.56
C LEU A 45 3.62 2.43 5.58
N ALA A 46 4.55 1.50 5.78
CA ALA A 46 4.69 0.32 4.93
C ALA A 46 3.47 -0.60 5.04
N THR A 47 3.01 -0.87 6.26
CA THR A 47 1.78 -1.65 6.50
C THR A 47 0.54 -0.94 5.97
N GLY A 48 0.41 0.36 6.21
CA GLY A 48 -0.66 1.19 5.66
C GLY A 48 -0.71 1.15 4.13
N ARG A 49 0.45 1.18 3.45
CA ARG A 49 0.52 1.04 1.99
C ARG A 49 0.15 -0.37 1.52
N LEU A 50 0.61 -1.41 2.21
CA LEU A 50 0.29 -2.79 1.85
C LEU A 50 -1.21 -3.10 1.99
N LEU A 51 -1.81 -2.65 3.10
CA LEU A 51 -3.24 -2.80 3.37
C LEU A 51 -4.07 -1.88 2.46
N GLY A 52 -3.62 -0.63 2.29
CA GLY A 52 -4.26 0.37 1.42
C GLY A 52 -4.23 0.00 -0.06
N ALA A 53 -3.16 -0.64 -0.55
CA ALA A 53 -3.09 -1.12 -1.93
C ALA A 53 -4.18 -2.16 -2.24
N ARG A 54 -4.61 -2.93 -1.24
CA ARG A 54 -5.68 -3.91 -1.38
C ARG A 54 -7.08 -3.32 -1.17
N ALA A 55 -7.18 -2.18 -0.48
CA ALA A 55 -8.47 -1.60 -0.09
C ALA A 55 -9.43 -1.30 -1.27
N PRO A 56 -9.01 -0.71 -2.41
CA PRO A 56 -9.92 -0.46 -3.53
C PRO A 56 -10.45 -1.76 -4.13
N ALA A 57 -9.59 -2.77 -4.28
CA ALA A 57 -9.94 -4.05 -4.86
C ALA A 57 -10.86 -4.86 -3.94
N THR A 58 -10.60 -4.88 -2.63
CA THR A 58 -11.43 -5.58 -1.64
C THR A 58 -12.81 -4.93 -1.49
N VAL A 59 -12.88 -3.59 -1.44
CA VAL A 59 -14.16 -2.85 -1.41
C VAL A 59 -14.96 -3.10 -2.69
N ARG A 60 -14.33 -3.04 -3.86
CA ARG A 60 -15.00 -3.34 -5.15
C ARG A 60 -15.48 -4.79 -5.22
N ALA A 61 -14.69 -5.76 -4.78
CA ALA A 61 -15.07 -7.17 -4.77
C ALA A 61 -16.23 -7.45 -3.78
N ALA A 62 -16.19 -6.85 -2.59
CA ALA A 62 -17.24 -6.99 -1.59
C ALA A 62 -18.56 -6.36 -2.06
N THR A 63 -18.49 -5.16 -2.67
CA THR A 63 -19.68 -4.49 -3.23
C THR A 63 -20.28 -5.26 -4.39
N LEU A 64 -19.47 -5.84 -5.30
CA LEU A 64 -19.95 -6.71 -6.38
C LEU A 64 -20.61 -7.98 -5.85
N ARG A 65 -20.02 -8.65 -4.85
CA ARG A 65 -20.67 -9.81 -4.20
C ARG A 65 -22.00 -9.45 -3.58
N ARG A 66 -22.05 -8.34 -2.84
CA ARG A 66 -23.29 -7.87 -2.20
C ARG A 66 -24.37 -7.52 -3.22
N ARG A 67 -24.00 -6.98 -4.38
CA ARG A 67 -24.92 -6.78 -5.51
C ARG A 67 -25.36 -8.12 -6.09
N ALA A 68 -24.45 -9.06 -6.36
CA ALA A 68 -24.78 -10.39 -6.88
C ALA A 68 -25.74 -11.20 -5.99
N PHE A 69 -25.68 -11.02 -4.66
CA PHE A 69 -26.66 -11.64 -3.75
C PHE A 69 -28.02 -10.94 -3.72
N ARG A 70 -28.08 -9.64 -4.07
CA ARG A 70 -29.31 -8.83 -4.02
C ARG A 70 -30.03 -8.74 -5.36
N THR A 71 -29.29 -8.80 -6.44
CA THR A 71 -29.82 -8.93 -7.79
C THR A 71 -29.60 -10.37 -8.19
N ALA A 72 -30.67 -11.13 -8.41
CA ALA A 72 -30.59 -12.40 -9.11
C ALA A 72 -30.15 -12.11 -10.56
N PHE A 73 -28.86 -11.86 -10.77
CA PHE A 73 -28.30 -11.92 -12.10
C PHE A 73 -28.55 -13.34 -12.56
N LEU A 74 -29.38 -13.50 -13.60
CA LEU A 74 -29.43 -14.79 -14.27
C LEU A 74 -27.97 -15.16 -14.59
N PRO A 75 -27.54 -16.40 -14.29
CA PRO A 75 -26.28 -16.91 -14.79
C PRO A 75 -26.15 -16.49 -16.24
N GLN A 76 -25.03 -15.85 -16.59
CA GLN A 76 -24.80 -15.30 -17.91
C GLN A 76 -25.05 -16.44 -18.91
N ARG A 77 -26.18 -16.37 -19.63
CA ARG A 77 -26.57 -17.44 -20.53
C ARG A 77 -25.57 -17.46 -21.65
N ASP A 78 -24.95 -18.61 -21.87
CA ASP A 78 -24.04 -18.82 -22.98
C ASP A 78 -24.72 -18.35 -24.28
N PRO A 79 -24.23 -17.25 -24.90
CA PRO A 79 -24.82 -16.73 -26.11
C PRO A 79 -24.68 -17.72 -27.28
N ASP A 80 -23.79 -18.71 -27.16
CA ASP A 80 -23.54 -19.76 -28.14
C ASP A 80 -24.24 -21.10 -27.83
N ALA A 81 -25.07 -21.16 -26.79
CA ALA A 81 -25.81 -22.38 -26.45
C ALA A 81 -26.70 -22.85 -27.63
N ARG A 82 -26.67 -24.16 -27.92
CA ARG A 82 -27.43 -24.79 -29.02
C ARG A 82 -28.92 -24.44 -28.93
N GLY A 83 -29.47 -23.89 -30.02
CA GLY A 83 -30.88 -23.47 -30.10
C GLY A 83 -31.12 -21.99 -29.78
N ARG A 84 -30.09 -21.20 -29.45
CA ARG A 84 -30.21 -19.74 -29.31
C ARG A 84 -29.69 -19.02 -30.55
N ARG A 85 -30.41 -17.98 -30.97
CA ARG A 85 -29.87 -17.02 -31.94
C ARG A 85 -28.76 -16.24 -31.26
N ARG A 86 -27.58 -16.19 -31.88
CA ARG A 86 -26.49 -15.29 -31.48
C ARG A 86 -27.03 -13.87 -31.34
N PRO A 87 -26.74 -13.16 -30.24
CA PRO A 87 -27.02 -11.74 -30.15
C PRO A 87 -26.38 -11.04 -31.35
N ARG A 88 -27.19 -10.33 -32.15
CA ARG A 88 -26.64 -9.55 -33.26
C ARG A 88 -25.77 -8.45 -32.65
N ALA A 89 -24.54 -8.30 -33.14
CA ALA A 89 -23.69 -7.19 -32.75
C ALA A 89 -24.48 -5.87 -32.88
N PRO A 90 -24.28 -4.91 -31.98
CA PRO A 90 -24.84 -3.57 -32.15
C PRO A 90 -24.54 -3.12 -33.58
N GLY A 91 -25.58 -2.83 -34.37
CA GLY A 91 -25.38 -2.37 -35.73
C GLY A 91 -24.47 -1.15 -35.70
N ALA A 92 -23.44 -1.12 -36.55
CA ALA A 92 -22.51 -0.01 -36.63
C ALA A 92 -23.33 1.28 -36.75
N ALA A 93 -23.37 2.08 -35.68
CA ALA A 93 -23.96 3.40 -35.76
C ALA A 93 -23.13 4.18 -36.80
N PRO A 94 -23.78 4.92 -37.71
CA PRO A 94 -23.04 5.72 -38.68
C PRO A 94 -22.08 6.63 -37.92
N THR A 95 -20.80 6.53 -38.26
CA THR A 95 -19.78 7.42 -37.71
C THR A 95 -20.11 8.81 -38.25
N ALA A 96 -20.38 9.77 -37.37
CA ALA A 96 -20.62 11.15 -37.77
C ALA A 96 -19.39 11.65 -38.55
N ALA A 97 -19.65 12.21 -39.74
CA ALA A 97 -18.65 12.79 -40.63
C ALA A 97 -18.27 14.21 -40.19
#